data_AF-A0A7V5V3X7-F1
#
_entry.id   AF-A0A7V5V3X7-F1
#
_cell.length_a   1.000
_cell.length_b   1.000
_cell.length_c   1.000
_cell.angle_alpha   90.00
_cell.angle_beta   90.00
_cell.angle_gamma   90.00
#
_symmetry.space_group_name_H-M   'P 1'
#
loop_
_entity.id
_entity.type
_entity.pdbx_description
1 polymer ?
#
loop_
_entity_poly.entity_id
_entity_poly.type
_entity_poly.pdbx_seq_one_letter_code
_entity_poly.pdbx_strand_id
1 'polypeptide(L)'
;MRVLYLRAAMRHQQQYCSLKTTEGMKMNSLILMVVLPLLCAFIIPLIAQFSQSVAKFIGPVVLLFILSMVATSWLQVGRGAEAIFVGGFLPPVGIVYYIDHFSLMFSALIAVMLLVVWPWQNTSPRQYSLYMLLAAACFGLVLSADLFNLYVFYELLAVATYGLIARQKNSSATAASLRYLFVSSAGSVMLLLGIAIIYTLTG
;
A
#
# COMPACT_ATOMS: atom_id res chain seq x y z
N MET A 1 17.59 16.05 -42.80
CA MET A 1 16.89 14.75 -42.60
C MET A 1 16.81 14.28 -41.14
N ARG A 2 17.91 14.26 -40.35
CA ARG A 2 17.89 13.81 -38.93
C ARG A 2 16.94 14.56 -37.99
N VAL A 3 16.77 15.88 -38.16
CA VAL A 3 15.91 16.72 -37.30
C VAL A 3 14.41 16.41 -37.49
N LEU A 4 14.01 16.03 -38.70
CA LEU A 4 12.63 15.60 -39.00
C LEU A 4 12.31 14.24 -38.36
N TYR A 5 13.29 13.33 -38.31
CA TYR A 5 13.15 12.02 -37.67
C TYR A 5 13.03 12.14 -36.14
N LEU A 6 13.85 12.98 -35.51
CA LEU A 6 13.76 13.27 -34.07
C LEU A 6 12.42 13.93 -33.70
N ARG A 7 11.92 14.86 -34.50
CA ARG A 7 10.58 15.47 -34.29
C ARG A 7 9.42 14.52 -34.58
N ALA A 8 9.61 13.48 -35.39
CA ALA A 8 8.61 12.44 -35.62
C ALA A 8 8.60 11.42 -34.46
N ALA A 9 9.77 11.00 -33.98
CA ALA A 9 9.91 10.13 -32.81
C ALA A 9 9.38 10.80 -31.53
N MET A 10 9.68 12.09 -31.32
CA MET A 10 9.17 12.87 -30.20
C MET A 10 7.64 13.05 -30.27
N ARG A 11 7.06 13.23 -31.47
CA ARG A 11 5.60 13.33 -31.64
C ARG A 11 4.89 12.00 -31.40
N HIS A 12 5.46 10.89 -31.85
CA HIS A 12 4.96 9.56 -31.49
C HIS A 12 5.04 9.32 -29.98
N GLN A 13 6.14 9.69 -29.32
CA GLN A 13 6.30 9.53 -27.88
C GLN A 13 5.37 10.45 -27.07
N GLN A 14 5.11 11.67 -27.54
CA GLN A 14 4.09 12.56 -26.97
C GLN A 14 2.66 12.06 -27.20
N GLN A 15 2.34 11.48 -28.36
CA GLN A 15 1.01 10.88 -28.61
C GLN A 15 0.78 9.59 -27.81
N TYR A 16 1.81 8.76 -27.60
CA TYR A 16 1.75 7.62 -26.68
C TYR A 16 1.58 8.09 -25.22
N CYS A 17 2.28 9.16 -24.83
CA CYS A 17 2.14 9.76 -23.50
C CYS A 17 0.76 10.39 -23.29
N SER A 18 0.16 11.01 -24.32
CA SER A 18 -1.18 11.62 -24.28
C SER A 18 -2.31 10.58 -24.23
N LEU A 19 -2.16 9.44 -24.91
CA LEU A 19 -3.11 8.33 -24.82
C LEU A 19 -3.02 7.58 -23.47
N LYS A 20 -1.80 7.43 -22.93
CA LYS A 20 -1.58 6.90 -21.58
C LYS A 20 -2.05 7.84 -20.46
N THR A 21 -2.26 9.13 -20.70
CA THR A 21 -2.72 10.06 -19.64
C THR A 21 -4.23 9.96 -19.40
N THR A 22 -5.03 9.64 -20.44
CA THR A 22 -6.48 9.41 -20.29
C THR A 22 -6.77 8.06 -19.62
N GLU A 23 -6.02 7.01 -19.97
CA GLU A 23 -5.96 5.73 -19.26
C GLU A 23 -5.34 5.91 -17.85
N GLY A 24 -4.33 6.78 -17.76
CA GLY A 24 -3.63 7.15 -16.53
C GLY A 24 -4.50 7.84 -15.51
N MET A 25 -5.54 8.59 -15.89
CA MET A 25 -6.52 9.11 -14.93
C MET A 25 -7.39 8.01 -14.30
N LYS A 26 -7.70 6.92 -15.03
CA LYS A 26 -8.39 5.76 -14.45
C LYS A 26 -7.45 4.91 -13.58
N MET A 27 -6.18 4.78 -13.96
CA MET A 27 -5.18 3.97 -13.24
C MET A 27 -4.53 4.69 -12.05
N ASN A 28 -4.50 6.02 -12.01
CA ASN A 28 -4.03 6.80 -10.85
C ASN A 28 -4.89 6.54 -9.61
N SER A 29 -6.11 6.02 -9.80
CA SER A 29 -6.99 5.59 -8.72
C SER A 29 -6.38 4.46 -7.88
N LEU A 30 -5.51 3.62 -8.44
CA LEU A 30 -4.95 2.45 -7.74
C LEU A 30 -3.99 2.83 -6.60
N ILE A 31 -3.36 4.01 -6.70
CA ILE A 31 -2.55 4.58 -5.61
C ILE A 31 -3.41 4.78 -4.34
N LEU A 32 -4.72 5.01 -4.51
CA LEU A 32 -5.66 5.17 -3.40
C LEU A 32 -5.80 3.90 -2.56
N MET A 33 -5.46 2.71 -3.08
CA MET A 33 -5.46 1.47 -2.29
C MET A 33 -4.49 1.54 -1.10
N VAL A 34 -3.37 2.26 -1.27
CA VAL A 34 -2.37 2.47 -0.21
C VAL A 34 -2.65 3.77 0.55
N VAL A 35 -2.94 4.84 -0.20
CA VAL A 35 -3.09 6.19 0.38
C VAL A 35 -4.35 6.33 1.24
N LEU A 36 -5.49 5.77 0.85
CA LEU A 36 -6.72 5.92 1.63
C LEU A 36 -6.60 5.27 3.02
N PRO A 37 -6.20 3.99 3.17
CA PRO A 37 -6.05 3.41 4.50
C PRO A 37 -4.97 4.13 5.31
N LEU A 38 -3.89 4.60 4.67
CA LEU A 38 -2.85 5.36 5.36
C LEU A 38 -3.38 6.67 5.93
N LEU A 39 -4.12 7.45 5.13
CA LEU A 39 -4.75 8.69 5.59
C LEU A 39 -5.79 8.40 6.69
N CYS A 40 -6.61 7.38 6.51
CA CYS A 40 -7.60 6.98 7.51
C CYS A 40 -6.95 6.58 8.84
N ALA A 41 -5.78 5.94 8.82
CA ALA A 41 -5.04 5.62 10.05
C ALA A 41 -4.72 6.87 10.90
N PHE A 42 -4.44 8.01 10.29
CA PHE A 42 -4.18 9.27 11.01
C PHE A 42 -5.44 10.07 11.32
N ILE A 43 -6.48 9.96 10.49
CA ILE A 43 -7.72 10.73 10.62
C ILE A 43 -8.68 10.12 11.64
N ILE A 44 -8.73 8.80 11.76
CA ILE A 44 -9.66 8.09 12.66
C ILE A 44 -9.56 8.56 14.12
N PRO A 45 -8.37 8.75 14.73
CA PRO A 45 -8.26 9.27 16.10
C PRO A 45 -8.86 10.67 16.27
N LEU A 46 -8.74 11.53 15.25
CA LEU A 46 -9.30 12.89 15.25
C LEU A 46 -10.83 12.85 15.17
N ILE A 47 -11.39 12.05 14.25
CA ILE A 47 -12.85 11.91 14.11
C ILE A 47 -13.47 11.26 15.35
N ALA A 48 -12.78 10.32 15.97
CA ALA A 48 -13.26 9.65 17.17
C ALA A 48 -13.44 10.58 18.37
N GLN A 49 -12.81 11.77 18.37
CA GLN A 49 -13.06 12.80 19.38
C GLN A 49 -14.48 13.39 19.25
N PHE A 50 -15.05 13.41 18.05
CA PHE A 50 -16.40 13.91 17.79
C PHE A 50 -17.44 12.79 17.82
N SER A 51 -17.14 11.64 17.21
CA SER A 51 -18.05 10.49 17.19
C SER A 51 -17.33 9.15 17.04
N GLN A 52 -17.41 8.33 18.09
CA GLN A 52 -16.90 6.96 18.10
C GLN A 52 -17.63 6.08 17.06
N SER A 53 -18.92 6.32 16.85
CA SER A 53 -19.73 5.58 15.88
C SER A 53 -19.24 5.83 14.46
N VAL A 54 -18.97 7.08 14.09
CA VAL A 54 -18.45 7.40 12.75
C VAL A 54 -17.06 6.76 12.56
N ALA A 55 -16.17 6.93 13.52
CA ALA A 55 -14.80 6.40 13.46
C ALA A 55 -14.76 4.87 13.23
N LYS A 56 -15.71 4.14 13.82
CA LYS A 56 -15.87 2.68 13.67
C LYS A 56 -16.20 2.23 12.24
N PHE A 57 -16.96 3.03 11.48
CA PHE A 57 -17.42 2.67 10.14
C PHE A 57 -16.49 3.14 9.01
N ILE A 58 -15.56 4.07 9.28
CA ILE A 58 -14.62 4.57 8.25
C ILE A 58 -13.83 3.42 7.62
N GLY A 59 -13.24 2.55 8.44
CA GLY A 59 -12.40 1.46 7.94
C GLY A 59 -13.12 0.50 6.99
N PRO A 60 -14.27 -0.09 7.38
CA PRO A 60 -15.02 -0.99 6.50
C PRO A 60 -15.51 -0.31 5.23
N VAL A 61 -15.93 0.96 5.29
CA VAL A 61 -16.33 1.73 4.11
C VAL A 61 -15.15 1.88 3.13
N VAL A 62 -13.96 2.18 3.64
CA VAL A 62 -12.73 2.28 2.83
C VAL A 62 -12.33 0.93 2.23
N LEU A 63 -12.40 -0.16 3.01
CA LEU A 63 -12.08 -1.50 2.52
C LEU A 63 -13.07 -1.99 1.44
N LEU A 64 -14.37 -1.69 1.61
CA LEU A 64 -15.38 -1.97 0.59
C LEU A 64 -15.16 -1.14 -0.67
N PHE A 65 -14.78 0.13 -0.52
CA PHE A 65 -14.39 0.98 -1.64
C PHE A 65 -13.19 0.37 -2.38
N ILE A 66 -12.14 -0.04 -1.67
CA ILE A 66 -10.98 -0.71 -2.28
C ILE A 66 -11.39 -2.00 -2.99
N LEU A 67 -12.28 -2.82 -2.42
CA LEU A 67 -12.80 -4.01 -3.10
C LEU A 67 -13.50 -3.68 -4.41
N SER A 68 -14.29 -2.60 -4.45
CA SER A 68 -14.91 -2.13 -5.69
C SER A 68 -13.87 -1.69 -6.73
N MET A 69 -12.76 -1.08 -6.28
CA MET A 69 -11.64 -0.72 -7.15
C MET A 69 -10.92 -1.94 -7.70
N VAL A 70 -10.67 -2.96 -6.86
CA VAL A 70 -10.09 -4.23 -7.30
C VAL A 70 -10.99 -4.88 -8.35
N ALA A 71 -12.30 -4.96 -8.10
CA ALA A 71 -13.25 -5.57 -9.04
C ALA A 71 -13.31 -4.85 -10.39
N THR A 72 -13.31 -3.52 -10.39
CA THR A 72 -13.30 -2.73 -11.63
C THR A 72 -11.96 -2.83 -12.36
N SER A 73 -10.85 -2.93 -11.64
CA SER A 73 -9.50 -3.06 -12.21
C SER A 73 -9.25 -4.46 -12.78
N TRP A 74 -9.85 -5.49 -12.19
CA TRP A 74 -9.77 -6.87 -12.69
C TRP A 74 -10.24 -7.01 -14.14
N LEU A 75 -11.22 -6.20 -14.55
CA LEU A 75 -11.74 -6.21 -15.92
C LEU A 75 -10.90 -5.38 -16.89
N GLN A 76 -10.06 -4.48 -16.37
CA GLN A 76 -9.25 -3.55 -17.15
C GLN A 76 -7.83 -4.06 -17.37
N VAL A 77 -7.26 -4.76 -16.39
CA VAL A 77 -5.92 -5.34 -16.48
C VAL A 77 -5.91 -6.40 -17.57
N GLY A 78 -5.08 -6.18 -18.59
CA GLY A 78 -4.87 -7.14 -19.67
C GLY A 78 -4.12 -8.39 -19.19
N ARG A 79 -3.67 -9.22 -20.15
CA ARG A 79 -2.89 -10.44 -19.82
C ARG A 79 -1.48 -10.18 -19.26
N GLY A 80 -1.05 -8.92 -19.18
CA GLY A 80 0.28 -8.53 -18.71
C GLY A 80 0.23 -7.60 -17.51
N ALA A 81 1.36 -7.48 -16.81
CA ALA A 81 1.51 -6.55 -15.70
C ALA A 81 1.65 -5.11 -16.21
N GLU A 82 0.98 -4.18 -15.54
CA GLU A 82 1.00 -2.75 -15.84
C GLU A 82 1.75 -1.97 -14.76
N ALA A 83 2.67 -1.10 -15.20
CA ALA A 83 3.45 -0.25 -14.30
C ALA A 83 2.77 1.11 -14.11
N ILE A 84 2.62 1.53 -12.86
CA ILE A 84 2.05 2.82 -12.44
C ILE A 84 3.14 3.62 -11.73
N PHE A 85 3.36 4.85 -12.19
CA PHE A 85 4.36 5.76 -11.63
C PHE A 85 3.69 6.72 -10.66
N VAL A 86 4.08 6.65 -9.39
CA VAL A 86 3.56 7.54 -8.35
C VAL A 86 4.23 8.90 -8.48
N GLY A 87 3.42 9.97 -8.48
CA GLY A 87 3.93 11.35 -8.48
C GLY A 87 4.56 11.83 -9.78
N GLY A 88 4.47 11.04 -10.86
CA GLY A 88 5.01 11.41 -12.18
C GLY A 88 6.54 11.35 -12.31
N PHE A 89 7.22 10.84 -11.29
CA PHE A 89 8.66 10.59 -11.35
C PHE A 89 8.93 9.30 -12.13
N LEU A 90 9.76 9.40 -13.16
CA LEU A 90 10.20 8.24 -13.93
C LEU A 90 11.26 7.44 -13.15
N PRO A 91 11.41 6.13 -13.40
CA PRO A 91 12.51 5.34 -12.86
C PRO A 91 13.86 5.97 -13.24
N PRO A 92 14.89 5.89 -12.36
CA PRO A 92 14.95 5.05 -11.15
C PRO A 92 14.50 5.72 -9.84
N VAL A 93 14.14 7.00 -9.87
CA VAL A 93 13.89 7.81 -8.65
C VAL A 93 12.42 7.79 -8.19
N GLY A 94 11.50 7.34 -9.05
CA GLY A 94 10.07 7.27 -8.77
C GLY A 94 9.63 5.94 -8.15
N ILE A 95 8.60 6.01 -7.29
CA ILE A 95 7.91 4.82 -6.77
C ILE A 95 7.09 4.21 -7.92
N VAL A 96 7.27 2.91 -8.14
CA VAL A 96 6.56 2.17 -9.18
C VAL A 96 5.67 1.12 -8.51
N TYR A 97 4.42 1.03 -8.95
CA TYR A 97 3.55 -0.09 -8.62
C TYR A 97 3.33 -0.96 -9.84
N TYR A 98 3.48 -2.27 -9.66
CA TYR A 98 3.12 -3.25 -10.68
C TYR A 98 1.78 -3.88 -10.35
N ILE A 99 0.89 -3.87 -11.32
CA ILE A 99 -0.46 -4.40 -11.17
C ILE A 99 -0.69 -5.47 -12.21
N ASP A 100 -1.09 -6.63 -11.71
CA ASP A 100 -1.39 -7.83 -12.45
C ASP A 100 -2.53 -8.57 -11.72
N HIS A 101 -2.98 -9.68 -12.29
CA HIS A 101 -4.07 -10.45 -11.68
C HIS A 101 -3.67 -11.02 -10.31
N PHE A 102 -2.38 -11.29 -10.07
CA PHE A 102 -1.90 -11.83 -8.81
C PHE A 102 -1.97 -10.76 -7.70
N SER A 103 -1.39 -9.59 -7.91
CA SER A 103 -1.47 -8.46 -6.98
C SER A 103 -2.91 -8.04 -6.70
N LEU A 104 -3.80 -8.04 -7.69
CA LEU A 104 -5.23 -7.80 -7.48
C LEU A 104 -5.89 -8.89 -6.62
N MET A 105 -5.55 -10.16 -6.83
CA MET A 105 -6.08 -11.27 -6.02
C MET A 105 -5.65 -11.16 -4.55
N PHE A 106 -4.38 -10.86 -4.29
CA PHE A 106 -3.89 -10.63 -2.92
C PHE A 106 -4.50 -9.37 -2.30
N SER A 107 -4.68 -8.31 -3.07
CA SER A 107 -5.36 -7.09 -2.61
C SER A 107 -6.81 -7.37 -2.20
N ALA A 108 -7.57 -8.14 -3.00
CA ALA A 108 -8.91 -8.57 -2.62
C ALA A 108 -8.90 -9.42 -1.34
N LEU A 109 -7.98 -10.38 -1.24
CA LEU A 109 -7.86 -11.24 -0.06
C LEU A 109 -7.58 -10.43 1.21
N ILE A 110 -6.64 -9.48 1.14
CA ILE A 110 -6.32 -8.57 2.25
C ILE A 110 -7.55 -7.79 2.67
N ALA A 111 -8.26 -7.17 1.72
CA ALA A 111 -9.44 -6.36 2.01
C ALA A 111 -10.56 -7.19 2.66
N VAL A 112 -10.83 -8.38 2.14
CA VAL A 112 -11.82 -9.30 2.72
C VAL A 112 -11.41 -9.76 4.11
N MET A 113 -10.16 -10.19 4.30
CA MET A 113 -9.67 -10.65 5.60
C MET A 113 -9.77 -9.54 6.65
N LEU A 114 -9.37 -8.32 6.32
CA LEU A 114 -9.46 -7.18 7.23
C LEU A 114 -10.91 -6.78 7.54
N LEU A 115 -11.84 -6.94 6.60
CA LEU A 115 -13.27 -6.77 6.86
C LEU A 115 -13.79 -7.84 7.82
N VAL A 116 -13.40 -9.10 7.64
CA VAL A 116 -13.80 -10.22 8.50
C VAL A 116 -13.28 -10.03 9.92
N VAL A 117 -12.00 -9.64 10.08
CA VAL A 117 -11.39 -9.43 11.40
C VAL A 117 -11.59 -8.02 11.96
N TRP A 118 -12.43 -7.19 11.33
CA TRP A 118 -12.64 -5.81 11.74
C TRP A 118 -13.21 -5.73 13.17
N PRO A 119 -12.67 -4.88 14.05
CA PRO A 119 -13.01 -4.91 15.47
C PRO A 119 -14.34 -4.16 15.77
N TRP A 120 -15.47 -4.87 15.66
CA TRP A 120 -16.82 -4.27 15.80
C TRP A 120 -17.26 -3.91 17.23
N GLN A 121 -16.68 -4.52 18.27
CA GLN A 121 -17.15 -4.37 19.66
C GLN A 121 -16.03 -3.94 20.62
N ASN A 122 -16.36 -3.11 21.63
CA ASN A 122 -15.49 -2.68 22.73
C ASN A 122 -14.05 -2.33 22.32
N THR A 123 -13.94 -1.49 21.29
CA THR A 123 -12.68 -1.21 20.60
C THR A 123 -12.32 0.26 20.73
N SER A 124 -11.02 0.55 20.92
CA SER A 124 -10.54 1.93 20.98
C SER A 124 -10.24 2.48 19.58
N PRO A 125 -10.35 3.80 19.36
CA PRO A 125 -9.98 4.45 18.10
C PRO A 125 -8.56 4.13 17.62
N ARG A 126 -7.64 3.91 18.57
CA ARG A 126 -6.27 3.48 18.28
C ARG A 126 -6.23 2.15 17.53
N GLN A 127 -7.11 1.21 17.86
CA GLN A 127 -7.16 -0.08 17.17
C GLN A 127 -7.64 0.09 15.74
N TYR A 128 -8.72 0.84 15.51
CA TYR A 128 -9.18 1.16 14.15
C TYR A 128 -8.08 1.79 13.28
N SER A 129 -7.30 2.69 13.89
CA SER A 129 -6.15 3.33 13.25
C SER A 129 -5.06 2.33 12.90
N LEU A 130 -4.71 1.42 13.82
CA LEU A 130 -3.72 0.37 13.59
C LEU A 130 -4.16 -0.65 12.53
N TYR A 131 -5.45 -0.99 12.46
CA TYR A 131 -5.99 -1.83 11.38
C TYR A 131 -5.91 -1.14 10.01
N MET A 132 -6.16 0.17 9.94
CA MET A 132 -5.98 0.94 8.71
C MET A 132 -4.51 1.11 8.32
N LEU A 133 -3.61 1.26 9.31
CA LEU A 133 -2.16 1.28 9.08
C LEU A 133 -1.67 -0.08 8.55
N LEU A 134 -2.19 -1.17 9.13
CA LEU A 134 -1.94 -2.54 8.67
C LEU A 134 -2.44 -2.73 7.23
N ALA A 135 -3.64 -2.23 6.92
CA ALA A 135 -4.18 -2.28 5.56
C ALA A 135 -3.27 -1.56 4.57
N ALA A 136 -2.85 -0.33 4.88
CA ALA A 136 -1.95 0.46 4.03
C ALA A 136 -0.63 -0.29 3.77
N ALA A 137 -0.04 -0.86 4.82
CA ALA A 137 1.20 -1.64 4.72
C ALA A 137 1.02 -2.87 3.84
N CYS A 138 -0.05 -3.64 4.02
CA CYS A 138 -0.34 -4.83 3.21
C CYS A 138 -0.57 -4.50 1.73
N PHE A 139 -1.37 -3.47 1.42
CA PHE A 139 -1.56 -3.04 0.02
C PHE A 139 -0.26 -2.52 -0.58
N GLY A 140 0.52 -1.75 0.17
CA GLY A 140 1.83 -1.28 -0.26
C GLY A 140 2.78 -2.42 -0.60
N LEU A 141 2.86 -3.45 0.24
CA LEU A 141 3.69 -4.65 -0.01
C LEU A 141 3.29 -5.39 -1.29
N VAL A 142 1.98 -5.55 -1.53
CA VAL A 142 1.47 -6.30 -2.68
C VAL A 142 1.68 -5.56 -4.00
N LEU A 143 1.62 -4.22 -3.98
CA LEU A 143 1.72 -3.40 -5.19
C LEU A 143 3.15 -2.95 -5.51
N SER A 144 4.07 -2.98 -4.53
CA SER A 144 5.43 -2.45 -4.68
C SER A 144 6.24 -3.21 -5.74
N ALA A 145 6.85 -2.45 -6.65
CA ALA A 145 7.72 -2.97 -7.70
C ALA A 145 9.22 -2.90 -7.36
N ASP A 146 9.58 -2.24 -6.27
CA ASP A 146 10.96 -1.99 -5.87
C ASP A 146 11.25 -2.45 -4.45
N LEU A 147 12.50 -2.87 -4.23
CA LEU A 147 12.93 -3.46 -2.95
C LEU A 147 12.90 -2.46 -1.80
N PHE A 148 13.16 -1.18 -2.07
CA PHE A 148 13.18 -0.15 -1.03
C PHE A 148 11.78 0.12 -0.48
N ASN A 149 10.78 0.31 -1.35
CA ASN A 149 9.40 0.48 -0.90
C ASN A 149 8.85 -0.78 -0.24
N LEU A 150 9.23 -1.97 -0.71
CA LEU A 150 8.90 -3.22 -0.02
C LEU A 150 9.43 -3.19 1.43
N TYR A 151 10.67 -2.78 1.64
CA TYR A 151 11.25 -2.61 2.99
C TYR A 151 10.46 -1.59 3.83
N VAL A 152 10.13 -0.42 3.27
CA VAL A 152 9.38 0.62 3.98
C VAL A 152 8.00 0.11 4.41
N PHE A 153 7.26 -0.59 3.54
CA PHE A 153 5.97 -1.16 3.91
C PHE A 153 6.10 -2.37 4.85
N TYR A 154 7.19 -3.12 4.79
CA TYR A 154 7.50 -4.19 5.76
C TYR A 154 7.69 -3.60 7.16
N GLU A 155 8.42 -2.50 7.30
CA GLU A 155 8.56 -1.78 8.58
C GLU A 155 7.21 -1.22 9.07
N LEU A 156 6.42 -0.66 8.16
CA LEU A 156 5.08 -0.15 8.50
C LEU A 156 4.15 -1.27 9.00
N LEU A 157 4.22 -2.45 8.36
CA LEU A 157 3.51 -3.66 8.77
C LEU A 157 3.94 -4.09 10.18
N ALA A 158 5.24 -4.11 10.43
CA ALA A 158 5.82 -4.46 11.72
C ALA A 158 5.32 -3.51 12.83
N VAL A 159 5.40 -2.20 12.62
CA VAL A 159 4.89 -1.19 13.57
C VAL A 159 3.39 -1.37 13.85
N ALA A 160 2.58 -1.60 12.82
CA ALA A 160 1.15 -1.80 12.96
C ALA A 160 0.83 -3.06 13.79
N THR A 161 1.49 -4.18 13.48
CA THR A 161 1.29 -5.46 14.17
C THR A 161 1.76 -5.43 15.62
N TYR A 162 2.89 -4.78 15.94
CA TYR A 162 3.33 -4.57 17.33
C TYR A 162 2.25 -3.84 18.14
N GLY A 163 1.69 -2.76 17.58
CA GLY A 163 0.61 -2.01 18.19
C GLY A 163 -0.64 -2.85 18.43
N LEU A 164 -0.99 -3.74 17.49
CA LEU A 164 -2.14 -4.64 17.59
C LEU A 164 -1.94 -5.77 18.61
N ILE A 165 -0.72 -6.29 18.76
CA ILE A 165 -0.39 -7.28 19.78
C ILE A 165 -0.46 -6.65 21.18
N ALA A 166 0.14 -5.47 21.37
CA ALA A 166 0.13 -4.71 22.62
C ALA A 166 -1.22 -4.04 22.98
N ARG A 167 -2.27 -4.33 22.21
CA ARG A 167 -3.61 -3.75 22.33
C ARG A 167 -4.28 -4.08 23.66
N GLN A 168 -4.12 -5.31 24.13
CA GLN A 168 -4.55 -5.70 25.47
C GLN A 168 -3.51 -5.12 26.43
N LYS A 169 -3.90 -4.12 27.24
CA LYS A 169 -2.98 -3.40 28.15
C LYS A 169 -2.56 -4.24 29.36
N ASN A 170 -2.08 -5.46 29.13
CA ASN A 170 -1.59 -6.38 30.16
C ASN A 170 -0.12 -6.73 29.91
N SER A 171 0.55 -7.23 30.96
CA SER A 171 1.99 -7.54 30.94
C SER A 171 2.33 -8.62 29.92
N SER A 172 1.47 -9.63 29.77
CA SER A 172 1.66 -10.73 28.83
C SER A 172 1.67 -10.27 27.37
N ALA A 173 0.69 -9.47 26.96
CA ALA A 173 0.58 -8.92 25.60
C ALA A 173 1.73 -7.95 25.29
N THR A 174 2.15 -7.15 26.27
CA THR A 174 3.30 -6.25 26.12
C THR A 174 4.60 -7.05 25.92
N ALA A 175 4.82 -8.09 26.73
CA ALA A 175 5.97 -8.97 26.58
C ALA A 175 5.96 -9.72 25.23
N ALA A 176 4.79 -10.17 24.77
CA ALA A 176 4.64 -10.81 23.46
C ALA A 176 4.98 -9.83 22.32
N SER A 177 4.48 -8.59 22.38
CA SER A 177 4.80 -7.56 21.40
C SER A 177 6.29 -7.23 21.36
N LEU A 178 6.97 -7.16 22.52
CA LEU A 178 8.41 -6.90 22.58
C LEU A 178 9.23 -8.05 21.99
N ARG A 179 8.87 -9.31 22.29
CA ARG A 179 9.53 -10.48 21.69
C ARG A 179 9.41 -10.46 20.18
N TYR A 180 8.21 -10.17 19.67
CA TYR A 180 7.99 -10.09 18.23
C TYR A 180 8.74 -8.90 17.61
N LEU A 181 8.81 -7.76 18.30
CA LEU A 181 9.61 -6.61 17.87
C LEU A 181 11.09 -6.97 17.71
N PHE A 182 11.70 -7.66 18.66
CA PHE A 182 13.11 -8.06 18.54
C PHE A 182 13.35 -9.01 17.38
N VAL A 183 12.48 -10.01 17.20
CA VAL A 183 12.60 -10.99 16.11
C VAL A 183 12.44 -10.30 14.74
N SER A 184 11.41 -9.46 14.59
CA SER A 184 11.17 -8.78 13.32
C SER A 184 12.17 -7.65 13.05
N SER A 185 12.69 -6.97 14.07
CA SER A 185 13.80 -6.00 13.90
C SER A 185 15.09 -6.67 13.45
N ALA A 186 15.42 -7.86 13.97
CA ALA A 186 16.57 -8.62 13.49
C ALA A 186 16.40 -9.03 12.02
N GLY A 187 15.21 -9.50 11.64
CA GLY A 187 14.87 -9.81 10.25
C GLY A 187 14.90 -8.58 9.32
N SER A 188 14.42 -7.44 9.81
CA SER A 188 14.46 -6.15 9.11
C SER A 188 15.87 -5.71 8.76
N VAL A 189 16.80 -5.77 9.73
CA VAL A 189 18.21 -5.41 9.49
C VAL A 189 18.84 -6.35 8.46
N MET A 190 18.55 -7.65 8.54
CA MET A 190 19.02 -8.61 7.54
C MET A 190 18.45 -8.33 6.14
N LEU A 191 17.16 -7.99 6.04
CA LEU A 191 16.51 -7.62 4.80
C LEU A 191 17.15 -6.36 4.20
N LEU A 192 17.32 -5.30 5.00
CA LEU A 192 17.94 -4.05 4.57
C LEU A 192 19.39 -4.26 4.11
N LEU A 193 20.15 -5.10 4.81
CA LEU A 193 21.51 -5.47 4.40
C LEU A 193 21.51 -6.20 3.05
N GLY A 194 20.59 -7.14 2.84
CA GLY A 194 20.43 -7.83 1.57
C GLY A 194 20.11 -6.87 0.41
N ILE A 195 19.19 -5.92 0.65
CA ILE A 195 18.86 -4.86 -0.32
C ILE A 195 20.09 -4.00 -0.61
N ALA A 196 20.85 -3.61 0.42
CA ALA A 196 22.06 -2.81 0.25
C ALA A 196 23.13 -3.56 -0.58
N ILE A 197 23.34 -4.84 -0.34
CA ILE A 197 24.27 -5.66 -1.13
C ILE A 197 23.82 -5.72 -2.59
N ILE A 198 22.55 -6.02 -2.86
CA ILE A 198 22.01 -6.04 -4.23
C ILE A 198 22.23 -4.69 -4.91
N TYR A 199 21.89 -3.60 -4.22
CA TYR A 199 22.08 -2.23 -4.72
C TYR A 199 23.54 -1.94 -5.08
N THR A 200 24.50 -2.33 -4.24
CA THR A 200 25.93 -2.15 -4.56
C THR A 200 26.42 -2.94 -5.77
N LEU A 201 25.76 -4.06 -6.10
CA LEU A 201 26.12 -4.91 -7.24
C LEU A 201 25.44 -4.48 -8.54
N THR A 202 24.19 -4.02 -8.49
CA THR A 202 23.39 -3.70 -9.69
C THR A 202 23.34 -2.23 -10.03
N GLY A 203 23.53 -1.34 -9.05
CA GLY A 203 23.35 0.11 -9.17
C GLY A 203 21.93 0.56 -8.91
#